data_AF-A0A518V282-F1
#
_entry.id   AF-A0A518V282-F1
#
_cell.length_a   1.000
_cell.length_b   1.000
_cell.length_c   1.000
_cell.angle_alpha   90.00
_cell.angle_beta   90.00
_cell.angle_gamma   90.00
#
_symmetry.space_group_name_H-M   'P 1'
#
loop_
_entity.id
_entity.type
_entity.pdbx_description
1 polymer ?
#
loop_
_entity_poly.entity_id
_entity_poly.type
_entity_poly.pdbx_seq_one_letter_code
_entity_poly.pdbx_strand_id
1 'polypeptide(L)'
;MSREIDAKVAELLGCEREEKQIGITVNGYIVGNTWHSSIPDFSTSCSEMLLLMEEARKQGLHFKITQYESSYMVIVGEKSGESFSLICSEKHTRLPTAVALAYLKAKGVDITLYLEDKK
;
A
#
# COMPACT_ATOMS: atom_id res chain seq x y z
N MET A 1 -11.40 -5.97 2.12
CA MET A 1 -10.76 -4.80 2.76
C MET A 1 -9.24 -4.73 2.59
N SER A 2 -8.37 -5.34 3.41
CA SER A 2 -6.90 -5.13 3.26
C SER A 2 -6.39 -5.57 1.88
N ARG A 3 -6.84 -6.72 1.37
CA ARG A 3 -6.46 -7.21 0.04
C ARG A 3 -6.84 -6.27 -1.12
N GLU A 4 -7.92 -5.50 -1.01
CA GLU A 4 -8.32 -4.53 -2.05
C GLU A 4 -7.47 -3.27 -1.98
N ILE A 5 -7.18 -2.80 -0.76
CA ILE A 5 -6.22 -1.70 -0.53
C ILE A 5 -4.86 -2.09 -1.13
N ASP A 6 -4.38 -3.28 -0.80
CA ASP A 6 -3.07 -3.79 -1.26
C ASP A 6 -3.04 -3.95 -2.79
N ALA A 7 -4.12 -4.44 -3.40
CA ALA A 7 -4.24 -4.55 -4.85
C ALA A 7 -4.22 -3.18 -5.54
N LYS A 8 -4.90 -2.18 -4.99
CA LYS A 8 -4.89 -0.82 -5.55
C LYS A 8 -3.55 -0.12 -5.39
N VAL A 9 -2.86 -0.34 -4.28
CA VAL A 9 -1.49 0.14 -4.10
C VAL A 9 -0.57 -0.51 -5.14
N ALA A 10 -0.64 -1.83 -5.31
CA ALA A 10 0.17 -2.55 -6.30
C ALA A 10 -0.08 -2.06 -7.74
N GLU A 11 -1.34 -1.83 -8.11
CA GLU A 11 -1.72 -1.27 -9.42
C GLU A 11 -1.04 0.09 -9.67
N LEU A 12 -1.07 0.99 -8.69
CA LEU A 12 -0.44 2.32 -8.79
C LEU A 12 1.08 2.29 -8.79
N LEU A 13 1.68 1.28 -8.17
CA LEU A 13 3.13 1.06 -8.20
C LEU A 13 3.60 0.36 -9.48
N GLY A 14 2.70 -0.01 -10.38
CA GLY A 14 3.04 -0.76 -11.58
C GLY A 14 3.55 -2.17 -11.25
N CYS A 15 3.20 -2.70 -10.08
CA CYS A 15 3.40 -4.12 -9.80
C CYS A 15 2.43 -4.90 -10.69
N GLU A 16 2.89 -5.26 -11.88
CA GLU A 16 2.14 -6.18 -12.73
C GLU A 16 1.87 -7.44 -11.90
N ARG A 17 0.60 -7.88 -11.88
CA ARG A 17 0.31 -9.27 -11.53
C ARG A 17 1.03 -10.11 -12.58
N GLU A 18 2.25 -10.53 -12.28
CA GLU A 18 2.84 -11.64 -12.99
C GLU A 18 2.02 -12.87 -12.60
N GLU A 19 0.96 -13.16 -13.35
CA GLU A 19 0.43 -14.51 -13.45
C GLU A 19 1.46 -15.38 -14.19
N LYS A 20 2.65 -15.55 -13.60
CA LYS A 20 3.61 -16.53 -14.08
C LYS A 20 3.19 -17.88 -13.56
N GLN A 21 2.49 -18.65 -14.40
CA GLN A 21 2.48 -20.10 -14.26
C GLN A 21 3.91 -20.61 -14.48
N ILE A 22 4.65 -20.83 -13.40
CA ILE A 22 5.88 -21.62 -13.45
C ILE A 22 5.50 -23.04 -13.06
N GLY A 23 5.28 -23.89 -14.05
CA GLY A 23 5.24 -25.33 -13.85
C GLY A 23 6.67 -25.85 -13.72
N ILE A 24 7.01 -26.47 -12.60
CA ILE A 24 8.25 -27.25 -12.49
C ILE A 24 7.89 -28.69 -12.88
N THR A 25 8.49 -29.17 -13.97
CA THR A 25 8.39 -30.59 -14.35
C THR A 25 9.35 -31.39 -13.47
N VAL A 26 8.81 -32.24 -12.61
CA VAL A 26 9.58 -33.25 -11.88
C VAL A 26 9.08 -34.62 -12.31
N ASN A 27 9.94 -35.43 -12.95
CA ASN A 27 9.63 -36.79 -13.41
C ASN A 27 8.39 -36.92 -14.31
N GLY A 28 8.18 -35.98 -15.24
CA GLY A 28 7.10 -36.07 -16.23
C GLY A 28 5.70 -35.72 -15.73
N TYR A 29 5.55 -35.31 -14.46
CA TYR A 29 4.32 -34.75 -13.92
C TYR A 29 4.46 -33.24 -13.79
N ILE A 30 3.48 -32.51 -14.32
CA ILE A 30 3.34 -31.07 -14.05
C ILE A 30 2.79 -30.95 -12.63
N VAL A 31 3.66 -30.66 -11.67
CA VAL A 31 3.23 -30.27 -10.31
C VAL A 31 2.99 -28.76 -10.36
N GLY A 32 1.78 -28.38 -10.77
CA GLY A 32 1.34 -27.00 -10.77
C GLY A 32 0.97 -26.56 -9.36
N ASN A 33 1.95 -26.16 -8.55
CA ASN A 33 1.65 -25.22 -7.49
C ASN A 33 1.60 -23.84 -8.13
N THR A 34 0.38 -23.34 -8.36
CA THR A 34 0.14 -21.92 -8.59
C THR A 34 0.70 -21.13 -7.42
N TRP A 35 1.95 -20.72 -7.52
CA TRP A 35 2.45 -19.61 -6.72
C TRP A 35 1.77 -18.37 -7.28
N HIS A 36 0.67 -17.96 -6.63
CA HIS A 36 0.22 -16.58 -6.77
C HIS A 36 1.43 -15.72 -6.42
N SER A 37 1.91 -14.91 -7.36
CA SER A 37 2.76 -13.78 -7.01
C SER A 37 1.92 -12.92 -6.06
N SER A 38 2.10 -13.12 -4.75
CA SER A 38 1.23 -12.52 -3.76
C SER A 38 1.50 -11.03 -3.78
N ILE A 39 0.45 -10.25 -4.10
CA ILE A 39 0.44 -8.80 -3.91
C ILE A 39 1.00 -8.52 -2.51
N PRO A 40 2.04 -7.65 -2.37
CA PRO A 40 2.59 -7.33 -1.06
C PRO A 40 1.50 -6.82 -0.12
N ASP A 41 1.54 -7.22 1.15
CA ASP A 41 0.56 -6.87 2.15
C ASP A 41 0.79 -5.46 2.74
N PHE A 42 0.87 -4.45 1.87
CA PHE A 42 1.18 -3.04 2.20
C PHE A 42 0.38 -2.45 3.37
N SER A 43 -0.89 -2.83 3.50
CA SER A 43 -1.84 -2.32 4.49
C SER A 43 -1.81 -3.09 5.81
N THR A 44 -1.03 -4.17 5.92
CA THR A 44 -0.95 -5.00 7.14
C THR A 44 0.47 -5.29 7.62
N SER A 45 1.45 -5.32 6.73
CA SER A 45 2.86 -5.62 7.01
C SER A 45 3.68 -4.35 7.17
N CYS A 46 4.50 -4.27 8.22
CA CYS A 46 5.37 -3.12 8.45
C CYS A 46 6.51 -3.04 7.43
N SER A 47 7.06 -4.16 6.97
CA SER A 47 8.16 -4.15 5.99
C SER A 47 7.67 -3.68 4.62
N GLU A 48 6.49 -4.12 4.20
CA GLU A 48 5.90 -3.73 2.92
C GLU A 48 5.34 -2.30 2.98
N MET A 49 4.84 -1.85 4.14
CA MET A 49 4.56 -0.43 4.38
C MET A 49 5.79 0.45 4.17
N LEU A 50 6.97 0.05 4.69
CA LEU A 50 8.20 0.81 4.48
C LEU A 50 8.61 0.82 3.01
N LEU A 51 8.41 -0.28 2.29
CA LEU A 51 8.61 -0.34 0.83
C LEU A 51 7.70 0.65 0.11
N LEU A 52 6.40 0.69 0.45
CA LEU A 52 5.45 1.66 -0.11
C LEU A 52 5.91 3.10 0.13
N MET A 53 6.34 3.43 1.35
CA MET A 53 6.81 4.77 1.69
C MET A 53 8.05 5.16 0.86
N GLU A 54 8.96 4.21 0.62
CA GLU A 54 10.15 4.43 -0.19
C GLU A 54 9.80 4.64 -1.68
N GLU A 55 8.89 3.83 -2.24
CA GLU A 55 8.44 4.02 -3.62
C GLU A 55 7.67 5.34 -3.80
N ALA A 56 6.85 5.71 -2.84
CA ALA A 56 6.14 6.98 -2.84
C ALA A 56 7.10 8.18 -2.73
N ARG A 57 8.21 8.04 -1.98
CA ARG A 57 9.27 9.05 -1.90
C ARG A 57 9.94 9.31 -3.25
N LYS A 58 10.18 8.26 -4.05
CA LYS A 58 10.70 8.39 -5.42
C LYS A 58 9.74 9.18 -6.33
N GLN A 59 8.46 9.21 -5.98
CA GLN A 59 7.40 9.94 -6.67
C GLN A 59 7.15 11.33 -6.07
N GLY A 60 8.03 11.82 -5.17
CA GLY A 60 7.93 13.14 -4.54
C GLY A 60 7.01 13.21 -3.32
N LEU A 61 6.42 12.10 -2.90
CA LEU A 61 5.50 12.05 -1.76
C LEU A 61 6.25 11.75 -0.46
N HIS A 62 5.98 12.56 0.56
CA HIS A 62 6.57 12.43 1.89
C HIS A 62 5.49 12.21 2.94
N PHE A 63 5.76 11.29 3.87
CA PHE A 63 4.86 10.93 4.96
C PHE A 63 5.35 11.55 6.26
N LYS A 64 4.44 12.18 7.00
CA LYS A 64 4.61 12.56 8.40
C LYS A 64 3.63 11.73 9.24
N ILE A 65 4.17 11.01 10.23
CA ILE A 65 3.40 10.08 11.05
C ILE A 65 3.38 10.62 12.48
N THR A 66 2.20 10.68 13.09
CA THR A 66 2.03 11.04 14.50
C THR A 66 1.06 10.08 15.14
N GLN A 67 1.40 9.58 16.34
CA GLN A 67 0.50 8.75 17.11
C GLN A 67 -0.30 9.63 18.08
N TYR A 68 -1.63 9.46 18.09
CA TYR A 68 -2.52 10.10 19.04
C TYR A 68 -3.43 9.03 19.65
N GLU A 69 -3.32 8.83 20.95
CA GLU A 69 -4.02 7.78 21.70
C GLU A 69 -3.84 6.39 21.04
N SER A 70 -4.95 5.73 20.69
CA SER A 70 -5.02 4.42 20.05
C SER A 70 -4.99 4.48 18.51
N SER A 71 -4.52 5.57 17.92
CA SER A 71 -4.56 5.78 16.48
C SER A 71 -3.32 6.48 15.92
N TYR A 72 -3.06 6.22 14.64
CA TYR A 72 -2.02 6.88 13.87
C TYR A 72 -2.65 7.87 12.90
N MET A 73 -2.16 9.10 12.92
CA MET A 73 -2.42 10.11 11.91
C MET A 73 -1.24 10.14 10.94
N VAL A 74 -1.53 9.95 9.66
CA VAL A 74 -0.56 9.97 8.57
C VAL A 74 -0.89 11.14 7.66
N ILE A 75 0.06 12.06 7.51
CA ILE A 75 -0.03 13.21 6.63
C ILE A 75 0.88 12.96 5.44
N VAL A 76 0.36 13.14 4.22
CA VAL A 76 1.12 13.04 2.97
C VAL A 76 1.22 14.42 2.34
N GLY A 77 2.40 14.75 1.84
CA GLY A 77 2.66 16.01 1.17
C GLY A 77 3.92 15.97 0.33
N GLU A 78 4.15 17.05 -0.40
CA GLU A 78 5.36 17.26 -1.18
C GLU A 78 6.38 18.07 -0.39
N LYS A 79 7.67 17.78 -0.58
CA LYS A 79 8.76 18.54 0.02
C LYS A 79 9.51 19.32 -1.08
N SER A 80 9.57 20.64 -0.92
CA SER A 80 10.39 21.52 -1.77
C SER A 80 11.34 22.32 -0.87
N GLY A 81 12.61 21.91 -0.82
CA GLY A 81 13.57 22.42 0.15
C GLY A 81 13.12 22.13 1.58
N GLU A 82 12.97 23.18 2.41
CA GLU A 82 12.46 23.07 3.79
C GLU A 82 10.92 23.15 3.89
N SER A 83 10.23 23.48 2.80
CA SER A 83 8.77 23.62 2.80
C SER A 83 8.07 22.29 2.58
N PHE A 84 6.99 22.06 3.33
CA PHE A 84 6.12 20.89 3.20
C PHE A 84 4.71 21.32 2.81
N SER A 85 4.26 20.92 1.62
CA SER A 85 2.93 21.19 1.10
C SER A 85 2.01 20.02 1.38
N LEU A 86 0.99 20.22 2.19
CA LEU A 86 -0.01 19.20 2.53
C LEU A 86 -0.83 18.81 1.30
N ILE A 87 -0.90 17.50 1.00
CA ILE A 87 -1.82 16.94 0.01
C ILE A 87 -3.05 16.36 0.71
N CYS A 88 -2.83 15.43 1.65
CA CYS A 88 -3.91 14.78 2.37
C CYS A 88 -3.47 14.26 3.73
N SER A 89 -4.45 13.86 4.54
CA SER A 89 -4.23 13.16 5.81
C SER A 89 -5.21 12.02 5.98
N GLU A 90 -4.76 10.96 6.63
CA GLU A 90 -5.56 9.79 7.02
C GLU A 90 -5.31 9.39 8.47
N LYS A 91 -6.32 8.76 9.08
CA LYS A 91 -6.27 8.29 10.47
C LYS A 91 -6.75 6.86 10.56
N HIS A 92 -5.94 5.98 11.17
CA HIS A 92 -6.34 4.59 11.40
C HIS A 92 -5.65 4.00 12.64
N THR A 93 -6.25 2.99 13.27
CA THR A 93 -5.68 2.31 14.46
C THR A 93 -4.44 1.47 14.13
N ARG A 94 -4.30 1.08 12.87
CA ARG A 94 -3.15 0.34 12.33
C ARG A 94 -2.34 1.24 11.40
N LEU A 95 -1.06 1.44 11.72
CA LEU A 95 -0.17 2.29 10.95
C LEU A 95 -0.03 1.87 9.47
N PRO A 96 0.22 0.60 9.12
CA PRO A 96 0.33 0.18 7.72
C PRO A 96 -0.92 0.54 6.90
N THR A 97 -2.10 0.33 7.48
CA THR A 97 -3.36 0.70 6.85
C THR A 97 -3.50 2.21 6.67
N ALA A 98 -3.14 3.01 7.69
CA ALA A 98 -3.17 4.47 7.58
C ALA A 98 -2.25 4.98 6.45
N VAL A 99 -1.06 4.40 6.32
CA VAL A 99 -0.09 4.74 5.27
C VAL A 99 -0.62 4.37 3.89
N ALA A 100 -1.15 3.15 3.72
CA ALA A 100 -1.71 2.70 2.45
C ALA A 100 -2.90 3.57 2.00
N LEU A 101 -3.83 3.87 2.91
CA LEU A 101 -4.96 4.76 2.62
C LEU A 101 -4.49 6.18 2.26
N ALA A 102 -3.51 6.72 2.99
CA ALA A 102 -2.98 8.05 2.70
C ALA A 102 -2.32 8.11 1.32
N TYR A 103 -1.60 7.05 0.93
CA TYR A 103 -1.01 6.94 -0.41
C TYR A 103 -2.09 6.92 -1.50
N LEU A 104 -3.11 6.07 -1.36
CA LEU A 104 -4.22 5.99 -2.31
C LEU A 104 -4.92 7.35 -2.49
N LYS A 105 -5.19 8.03 -1.38
CA LYS A 105 -5.80 9.37 -1.38
C LYS A 105 -4.91 10.41 -2.04
N ALA A 106 -3.60 10.39 -1.77
CA ALA A 106 -2.63 11.28 -2.43
C ALA A 106 -2.55 11.03 -3.95
N LYS A 107 -2.89 9.81 -4.40
CA LYS A 107 -3.01 9.45 -5.82
C LYS A 107 -4.38 9.72 -6.43
N GLY A 108 -5.29 10.34 -5.69
CA GLY A 108 -6.63 10.68 -6.18
C GLY A 108 -7.58 9.49 -6.28
N VAL A 109 -7.26 8.36 -5.62
CA VAL A 109 -8.19 7.23 -5.52
C VAL A 109 -9.20 7.51 -4.41
N ASP A 110 -10.49 7.41 -4.72
CA ASP A 110 -11.56 7.50 -3.73
C ASP A 110 -11.49 6.29 -2.80
N ILE A 111 -11.23 6.57 -1.52
CA ILE A 111 -11.09 5.55 -0.49
C ILE A 111 -12.35 5.36 0.36
N THR A 112 -13.41 6.14 0.11
CA THR A 112 -14.67 6.10 0.87
C THR A 112 -15.28 4.69 0.85
N LEU A 113 -15.17 4.02 -0.31
CA LEU A 113 -15.57 2.62 -0.52
C LEU A 113 -14.87 1.61 0.41
N TYR A 114 -13.67 1.93 0.93
CA TYR A 114 -12.92 1.03 1.82
C TYR A 114 -13.10 1.37 3.31
N LEU A 115 -13.74 2.51 3.63
CA LEU A 115 -13.96 2.98 4.99
C LEU A 115 -15.37 2.65 5.51
N GLU A 116 -16.35 2.49 4.62
CA GLU A 116 -17.77 2.33 4.98
C GLU A 116 -18.16 0.92 5.46
N ASP A 117 -17.33 -0.10 5.25
CA ASP A 117 -17.59 -1.49 5.69
C ASP A 117 -17.34 -1.73 7.19
N LYS A 118 -17.44 -0.68 8.01
CA LYS A 118 -17.48 -0.76 9.47
C LYS A 118 -18.74 -0.09 10.01
N LYS A 119 -19.88 -0.77 9.88
CA LYS A 119 -21.01 -0.63 10.80
C LYS A 119 -21.59 -1.99 11.12
#